data_AF-A0A954KZD5-F1
#
_entry.id   AF-A0A954KZD5-F1
#
_cell.length_a   1.000
_cell.length_b   1.000
_cell.length_c   1.000
_cell.angle_alpha   90.00
_cell.angle_beta   90.00
_cell.angle_gamma   90.00
#
_symmetry.space_group_name_H-M   'P 1'
#
loop_
_entity.id
_entity.type
_entity.pdbx_description
1 polymer ?
#
loop_
_entity_poly.entity_id
_entity_poly.type
_entity_poly.pdbx_seq_one_letter_code
_entity_poly.pdbx_strand_id
1 'polypeptide(L)'
;MNSSLSTNPRGKYRFLPGIAPYSCGVVAMTGFEVVRVRPARMLPWAEGMQAARRYVESLDLSCHCLCGFELRCPAPFSLEGFIDFN
;
A
#
# COMPACT_ATOMS: atom_id res chain seq x y z
N MET A 1 14.83 16.12 11.44
CA MET A 1 15.40 14.95 10.74
C MET A 1 15.24 15.18 9.25
N ASN A 2 16.33 15.27 8.48
CA ASN A 2 16.26 15.21 7.01
C ASN A 2 15.96 13.77 6.61
N SER A 3 14.68 13.39 6.59
CA SER A 3 14.31 12.07 6.10
C SER A 3 14.32 12.11 4.57
N SER A 4 15.31 11.45 3.96
CA SER A 4 15.42 11.33 2.51
C SER A 4 14.44 10.29 1.99
N LEU A 5 13.93 10.52 0.79
CA LEU A 5 13.05 9.57 0.10
C LEU A 5 13.83 8.31 -0.29
N SER A 6 13.28 7.14 0.05
CA SER A 6 13.78 5.83 -0.39
C SER A 6 13.15 5.44 -1.73
N THR A 7 13.94 4.95 -2.67
CA THR A 7 13.48 4.66 -4.04
C THR A 7 13.08 3.19 -4.19
N ASN A 8 11.88 2.94 -4.71
CA ASN A 8 11.46 1.62 -5.20
C ASN A 8 11.43 1.64 -6.75
N PRO A 9 12.55 1.31 -7.43
CA PRO A 9 12.62 1.41 -8.89
C PRO A 9 11.75 0.39 -9.62
N ARG A 10 11.38 -0.72 -8.95
CA ARG A 10 10.47 -1.75 -9.49
C ARG A 10 9.02 -1.26 -9.51
N GLY A 11 8.66 -0.41 -8.56
CA GLY A 11 7.32 0.17 -8.41
C GLY A 11 7.14 1.56 -9.03
N LYS A 12 8.23 2.23 -9.42
CA LYS A 12 8.22 3.58 -10.01
C LYS A 12 7.69 4.66 -9.06
N TYR A 13 7.95 4.49 -7.77
CA TYR A 13 7.67 5.47 -6.74
C TYR A 13 8.83 5.56 -5.75
N ARG A 14 8.84 6.65 -4.99
CA ARG A 14 9.66 6.80 -3.80
C ARG A 14 8.76 6.85 -2.57
N PHE A 15 9.26 6.43 -1.43
CA PHE A 15 8.52 6.49 -0.17
C PHE A 15 9.34 7.18 0.91
N LEU A 16 8.63 7.80 1.85
CA LEU A 16 9.20 8.38 3.05
C LEU A 16 9.23 7.30 4.14
N PRO A 17 10.40 6.86 4.63
CA PRO A 17 10.47 5.81 5.65
C PRO A 17 9.68 6.17 6.92
N GLY A 18 9.00 5.17 7.49
CA GLY A 18 8.32 5.22 8.78
C GLY A 18 8.79 4.08 9.69
N ILE A 19 7.91 3.59 10.56
CA ILE A 19 8.15 2.35 11.32
C ILE A 19 7.68 1.15 10.50
N ALA A 20 8.49 0.10 10.37
CA ALA A 20 8.05 -1.11 9.64
C ALA A 20 6.76 -1.68 10.28
N PRO A 21 5.78 -2.15 9.47
CA PRO A 21 5.76 -2.24 8.01
C PRO A 21 5.27 -0.97 7.28
N TYR A 22 5.10 0.15 7.99
CA TYR A 22 4.53 1.39 7.49
C TYR A 22 5.56 2.36 6.89
N SER A 23 5.07 3.22 6.00
CA SER A 23 5.79 4.39 5.49
C SER A 23 4.94 5.64 5.75
N CYS A 24 5.58 6.81 5.82
CA CYS A 24 4.90 8.08 6.06
C CYS A 24 4.24 8.67 4.81
N GLY A 25 4.48 8.08 3.64
CA GLY A 25 3.90 8.53 2.38
C GLY A 25 4.69 8.05 1.17
N VAL A 26 4.09 8.22 0.00
CA VAL A 26 4.66 7.85 -1.30
C VAL A 26 4.53 8.98 -2.29
N VAL A 27 5.47 9.08 -3.23
CA VAL A 27 5.44 10.00 -4.36
C VAL A 27 5.80 9.25 -5.64
N ALA A 28 5.00 9.44 -6.68
CA ALA A 28 5.30 8.87 -8.00
C ALA A 28 6.64 9.41 -8.52
N MET A 29 7.35 8.57 -9.28
CA MET A 29 8.47 9.05 -10.10
C MET A 29 7.93 9.78 -11.34
N THR A 30 8.76 10.61 -11.96
CA THR A 30 8.42 11.31 -13.20
C THR A 30 7.88 10.34 -14.26
N GLY A 31 6.76 10.71 -14.90
CA GLY A 31 6.07 9.88 -15.90
C GLY A 31 5.08 8.87 -15.32
N PHE A 32 4.91 8.83 -14.00
CA PHE A 32 3.95 7.96 -13.32
C PHE A 32 2.99 8.79 -12.46
N GLU A 33 1.82 8.22 -12.18
CA GLU A 33 0.79 8.79 -11.32
C GLU A 33 0.41 7.77 -10.23
N VAL A 34 0.14 8.26 -9.01
CA VAL A 34 -0.49 7.43 -7.98
C VAL A 34 -1.99 7.45 -8.20
N VAL A 35 -2.55 6.32 -8.62
CA VAL A 35 -3.99 6.15 -8.78
C VAL A 35 -4.56 5.41 -7.59
N ARG A 36 -5.61 5.97 -6.97
CA ARG A 36 -6.36 5.31 -5.91
C ARG A 36 -7.48 4.47 -6.49
N VAL A 37 -7.45 3.17 -6.21
CA VAL A 37 -8.50 2.22 -6.64
C VAL A 37 -9.21 1.66 -5.42
N ARG A 38 -10.55 1.56 -5.49
CA ARG A 38 -11.39 0.99 -4.42
C ARG A 38 -12.18 -0.21 -4.95
N PRO A 39 -12.11 -1.38 -4.30
CA PRO A 39 -13.05 -2.47 -4.59
C PRO A 39 -14.51 -2.02 -4.44
N ALA A 40 -15.39 -2.51 -5.30
CA ALA A 40 -16.83 -2.20 -5.24
C ALA A 40 -17.49 -2.70 -3.94
N ARG A 41 -16.96 -3.78 -3.35
CA ARG A 41 -17.37 -4.33 -2.06
C ARG A 41 -16.16 -4.44 -1.12
N MET A 42 -16.38 -4.35 0.19
CA MET A 42 -15.32 -4.67 1.16
C MET A 42 -14.94 -6.14 1.03
N LEU A 43 -13.64 -6.41 1.00
CA LEU A 43 -13.08 -7.75 0.92
C LEU A 43 -12.29 -8.04 2.19
N PRO A 44 -12.24 -9.32 2.64
CA PRO A 44 -11.26 -9.74 3.64
C PRO A 44 -9.84 -9.36 3.20
N TRP A 45 -8.98 -9.01 4.17
CA TRP A 45 -7.62 -8.49 3.91
C TRP A 45 -6.82 -9.32 2.90
N ALA A 46 -6.72 -10.64 3.12
CA ALA A 46 -5.95 -11.54 2.26
C ALA A 46 -6.51 -11.58 0.82
N GLU A 47 -7.84 -11.67 0.68
CA GLU A 47 -8.50 -11.63 -0.62
C GLU A 47 -8.32 -10.28 -1.32
N GLY A 48 -8.39 -9.18 -0.56
CA GLY A 48 -8.18 -7.82 -1.03
C GLY A 48 -6.76 -7.62 -1.59
N MET A 49 -5.73 -8.11 -0.91
CA MET A 49 -4.36 -8.08 -1.41
C MET A 49 -4.21 -8.83 -2.73
N GLN A 50 -4.78 -10.04 -2.82
CA GLN A 50 -4.72 -10.83 -4.05
C GLN A 50 -5.49 -10.16 -5.19
N ALA A 51 -6.64 -9.54 -4.90
CA ALA A 51 -7.41 -8.78 -5.89
C ALA A 51 -6.64 -7.56 -6.40
N ALA A 52 -5.98 -6.82 -5.50
CA ALA A 52 -5.13 -5.68 -5.88
C ALA A 52 -3.96 -6.10 -6.77
N ARG A 53 -3.30 -7.21 -6.44
CA ARG A 53 -2.25 -7.80 -7.28
C ARG A 53 -2.77 -8.15 -8.67
N ARG A 54 -3.85 -8.92 -8.76
CA ARG A 54 -4.46 -9.32 -10.04
C ARG A 54 -4.86 -8.12 -10.89
N TYR A 55 -5.41 -7.08 -10.26
CA TYR A 55 -5.79 -5.84 -10.95
C TYR A 55 -4.58 -5.16 -11.59
N VAL A 56 -3.49 -4.96 -10.83
CA VAL A 56 -2.27 -4.34 -11.36
C VAL A 56 -1.64 -5.19 -12.47
N GLU A 57 -1.53 -6.50 -12.26
CA GLU A 57 -1.00 -7.43 -13.26
C GLU A 57 -1.87 -7.48 -14.54
N SER A 58 -3.19 -7.25 -14.45
CA SER A 58 -4.07 -7.17 -15.63
C SER A 58 -3.88 -5.91 -16.47
N LEU A 59 -3.18 -4.91 -15.96
CA LEU A 59 -2.80 -3.68 -16.67
C LEU A 59 -1.38 -3.78 -17.27
N ASP A 60 -0.81 -4.99 -17.34
CA ASP A 60 0.58 -5.26 -17.71
C ASP A 60 1.61 -4.54 -16.80
N LEU A 61 1.21 -4.23 -15.57
CA LEU A 61 2.08 -3.64 -14.55
C LEU A 61 2.58 -4.69 -13.57
N SER A 62 3.75 -4.42 -13.01
CA SER A 62 4.33 -5.24 -11.95
C SER A 62 3.56 -5.06 -10.64
N CYS A 63 3.37 -6.14 -9.85
CA CYS A 63 2.77 -6.03 -8.51
C CYS A 63 3.54 -5.08 -7.58
N HIS A 64 4.82 -4.81 -7.88
CA HIS A 64 5.62 -3.81 -7.17
C HIS A 64 5.13 -2.37 -7.36
N CYS A 65 4.24 -2.09 -8.32
CA CYS A 65 3.59 -0.79 -8.50
C CYS A 65 2.52 -0.52 -7.44
N LEU A 66 2.10 -1.52 -6.66
CA LEU A 66 1.28 -1.30 -5.47
C LEU A 66 2.09 -0.55 -4.42
N CYS A 67 1.71 0.71 -4.16
CA CYS A 67 2.45 1.60 -3.26
C CYS A 67 1.77 1.85 -1.91
N GLY A 68 0.59 1.29 -1.66
CA GLY A 68 -0.10 1.42 -0.38
C GLY A 68 -1.44 0.69 -0.34
N PHE A 69 -1.93 0.44 0.88
CA PHE A 69 -3.25 -0.09 1.15
C PHE A 69 -3.93 0.76 2.22
N GLU A 70 -5.22 0.99 2.06
CA GLU A 70 -6.05 1.60 3.10
C GLU A 70 -7.06 0.59 3.59
N LEU A 71 -6.89 0.17 4.84
CA LEU A 71 -7.66 -0.89 5.46
C LEU A 71 -8.65 -0.30 6.45
N ARG A 72 -9.75 -1.01 6.63
CA ARG A 72 -10.74 -0.70 7.67
C ARG A 72 -10.79 -1.86 8.64
N CYS A 73 -10.66 -1.53 9.92
CA CYS A 73 -10.96 -2.47 10.98
C CYS A 73 -12.49 -2.63 11.09
N PRO A 74 -13.01 -3.84 11.31
CA PRO A 74 -14.46 -4.07 11.50
C PRO A 74 -14.99 -3.42 12.79
N ALA A 75 -14.11 -3.20 13.78
CA ALA A 75 -14.39 -2.49 15.02
C ALA A 75 -13.13 -1.71 15.45
N PRO A 76 -13.24 -0.73 16.36
CA PRO A 76 -12.08 -0.13 17.00
C PRO A 76 -11.29 -1.17 17.80
N PHE A 77 -9.95 -1.12 17.72
CA PHE A 77 -9.06 -1.96 18.50
C PHE A 77 -8.39 -1.15 19.63
N SER A 78 -8.06 -1.82 20.73
CA SER A 78 -7.00 -1.36 21.63
C SER A 78 -5.65 -1.49 20.91
N LEU A 79 -4.59 -0.85 21.43
CA LEU A 79 -3.26 -1.01 20.83
C LEU A 79 -2.78 -2.47 20.88
N GLU A 80 -2.96 -3.15 22.02
CA GLU A 80 -2.60 -4.56 22.19
C GLU A 80 -3.41 -5.46 21.23
N GLY A 81 -4.73 -5.27 21.16
CA GLY A 81 -5.57 -6.04 20.25
C GLY A 81 -5.26 -5.78 18.77
N PHE A 82 -4.75 -4.60 18.42
CA PHE A 82 -4.25 -4.33 17.08
C PHE A 82 -2.94 -5.07 16.79
N ILE A 83 -2.04 -5.19 17.77
CA ILE A 83 -0.80 -5.97 17.62
C ILE A 83 -1.13 -7.45 17.44
N ASP A 84 -2.01 -8.03 18.26
CA ASP A 84 -2.36 -9.46 18.17
C ASP A 84 -3.05 -9.85 16.85
N PHE A 85 -3.70 -8.89 16.18
CA PHE A 85 -4.38 -9.12 14.91
C PHE A 85 -3.44 -9.19 13.69
N ASN A 86 -2.28 -8.52 13.73
CA ASN A 86 -1.36 -8.37 12.58
C ASN A 86 -0.18 -9.35 12.64
#